data_AF-A0A7S2TL06-F1
#
_entry.id   AF-A0A7S2TL06-F1
#
_cell.length_a   1.000
_cell.length_b   1.000
_cell.length_c   1.000
_cell.angle_alpha   90.00
_cell.angle_beta   90.00
_cell.angle_gamma   90.00
#
_symmetry.space_group_name_H-M   'P 1'
#
loop_
_entity.id
_entity.type
_entity.pdbx_description
1 polymer ?
#
loop_
_entity_poly.entity_id
_entity_poly.type
_entity_poly.pdbx_seq_one_letter_code
_entity_poly.pdbx_strand_id
1 'polypeptide(L)'
;MCPVCRKDIPEKSFALHEMQCARLNVWCPKCQKCIRRTEAPKHKHCEKCNAVVTPQSYDEHMLKVHGPVTCECGATMEAMRLEAHKRNECPMRRVKCKYCGILVVHLELEAHMRLCGGKSVACRICGTEVPRRKLDAHLAAVHRINPSLMQESKEMYDPVSLDIARAKAASLLEPSVVKR
;
A
#
# COMPACT_ATOMS: atom_id res chain seq x y z
N MET A 1 -24.38 23.73 16.01
CA MET A 1 -24.21 23.02 14.71
C MET A 1 -25.23 23.46 13.65
N CYS A 2 -24.78 23.77 12.42
CA CYS A 2 -25.62 24.06 11.26
C CYS A 2 -26.17 22.77 10.60
N PRO A 3 -27.46 22.67 10.24
CA PRO A 3 -28.05 21.44 9.69
C PRO A 3 -27.55 21.08 8.28
N VAL A 4 -27.04 22.05 7.52
CA VAL A 4 -26.62 21.86 6.12
C VAL A 4 -25.12 21.56 6.03
N CYS A 5 -24.27 22.42 6.59
CA CYS A 5 -22.82 22.21 6.52
C CYS A 5 -22.24 21.40 7.67
N ARG A 6 -23.05 21.10 8.70
CA ARG A 6 -22.67 20.36 9.93
C ARG A 6 -21.51 20.97 10.71
N LYS A 7 -21.17 22.24 10.45
CA LYS A 7 -20.17 22.99 11.24
C LYS A 7 -20.81 23.60 12.47
N ASP A 8 -20.04 23.77 13.53
CA ASP A 8 -20.42 24.58 14.67
C ASP A 8 -20.21 26.05 14.37
N ILE A 9 -21.30 26.80 14.47
CA ILE A 9 -21.36 28.23 14.15
C ILE A 9 -21.72 28.96 15.44
N PRO A 10 -20.97 30.02 15.80
CA PRO A 10 -21.30 30.84 16.97
C PRO A 10 -22.73 31.40 16.91
N GLU A 11 -23.40 31.46 18.05
CA GLU A 11 -24.80 31.89 18.16
C GLU A 11 -25.07 33.25 17.48
N LYS A 12 -24.15 34.20 17.67
CA LYS A 12 -24.23 35.57 17.13
C LYS A 12 -24.26 35.64 15.59
N SER A 13 -23.70 34.63 14.92
CA SER A 13 -23.65 34.56 13.44
C SER A 13 -24.50 33.42 12.87
N PHE A 14 -25.18 32.64 13.73
CA PHE A 14 -25.91 31.44 13.33
C PHE A 14 -27.03 31.75 12.33
N ALA A 15 -27.89 32.74 12.62
CA ALA A 15 -29.03 33.06 11.77
C ALA A 15 -28.59 33.49 10.35
N LEU A 16 -27.60 34.37 10.23
CA LEU A 16 -27.07 34.80 8.93
C LEU A 16 -26.41 33.64 8.19
N HIS A 17 -25.59 32.84 8.91
CA HIS A 17 -24.94 31.67 8.34
C HIS A 17 -25.96 30.64 7.86
N GLU A 18 -26.98 30.33 8.65
CA GLU A 18 -27.98 29.31 8.34
C GLU A 18 -28.69 29.64 7.03
N MET A 19 -29.19 30.88 6.91
CA MET A 19 -29.85 31.36 5.70
C MET A 19 -28.94 31.30 4.49
N GLN A 20 -27.69 31.77 4.63
CA GLN A 20 -26.72 31.75 3.53
C GLN A 20 -26.28 30.33 3.16
N CYS A 21 -26.07 29.48 4.15
CA CYS A 21 -25.62 28.11 3.98
C CYS A 21 -26.70 27.25 3.32
N ALA A 22 -27.96 27.35 3.77
CA ALA A 22 -29.08 26.64 3.16
C ALA A 22 -29.31 27.03 1.69
N ARG A 23 -29.09 28.33 1.38
CA ARG A 23 -29.22 28.85 0.02
C ARG A 23 -28.06 28.46 -0.90
N LEU A 24 -26.82 28.47 -0.40
CA LEU A 24 -25.64 28.31 -1.26
C LEU A 24 -25.10 26.88 -1.30
N ASN A 25 -25.40 26.07 -0.29
CA ASN A 25 -24.78 24.77 -0.12
C ASN A 25 -25.81 23.65 -0.06
N VAL A 26 -25.32 22.44 -0.31
CA VAL A 26 -26.05 21.19 -0.14
C VAL A 26 -25.12 20.17 0.51
N TRP A 27 -25.69 19.26 1.29
CA TRP A 27 -24.96 18.18 1.94
C TRP A 27 -24.95 16.94 1.05
N CYS A 28 -23.77 16.38 0.76
CA CYS A 28 -23.68 15.11 0.05
C CYS A 28 -23.77 13.93 1.04
N PRO A 29 -24.75 13.02 0.92
CA PRO A 29 -24.89 11.88 1.82
C PRO A 29 -23.80 10.80 1.61
N LYS A 30 -23.16 10.74 0.43
CA LYS A 30 -22.16 9.72 0.09
C LYS A 30 -20.78 10.04 0.66
N CYS A 31 -20.26 11.24 0.45
CA CYS A 31 -18.93 11.63 0.95
C CYS A 31 -18.96 12.55 2.17
N GLN A 32 -20.15 12.90 2.68
CA GLN A 32 -20.31 13.73 3.88
C GLN A 32 -19.60 15.08 3.76
N LYS A 33 -19.64 15.68 2.57
CA LYS A 33 -19.08 17.01 2.29
C LYS A 33 -20.21 18.00 2.02
N CYS A 34 -20.03 19.20 2.55
CA CYS A 34 -20.85 20.35 2.19
C CYS A 34 -20.32 20.94 0.88
N ILE A 35 -21.12 20.86 -0.17
CA ILE A 35 -20.76 21.31 -1.52
C ILE A 35 -21.61 22.52 -1.90
N ARG A 36 -21.10 23.38 -2.79
CA ARG A 36 -21.89 24.49 -3.34
C ARG A 36 -22.99 23.93 -4.23
N ARG A 37 -24.19 24.51 -4.20
CA ARG A 37 -25.30 24.12 -5.09
C ARG A 37 -24.95 24.27 -6.56
N THR A 38 -24.12 25.25 -6.91
CA THR A 38 -23.58 25.45 -8.27
C THR A 38 -22.67 24.31 -8.74
N GLU A 39 -22.00 23.64 -7.79
CA GLU A 39 -21.07 22.54 -8.05
C GLU A 39 -21.71 21.17 -7.89
N ALA A 40 -22.83 21.08 -7.15
CA ALA A 40 -23.61 19.87 -6.95
C ALA A 40 -23.90 19.06 -8.23
N PRO A 41 -24.29 19.65 -9.38
CA PRO A 41 -24.51 18.88 -10.61
C PRO A 41 -23.23 18.25 -11.20
N LYS A 42 -22.05 18.80 -10.88
CA LYS A 42 -20.75 18.27 -11.28
C LYS A 42 -20.19 17.26 -10.26
N HIS A 43 -20.75 17.25 -9.05
CA HIS A 43 -20.36 16.36 -7.97
C HIS A 43 -21.12 15.03 -8.08
N LYS A 44 -20.63 14.12 -8.91
CA LYS A 44 -21.15 12.75 -9.00
C LYS A 44 -20.23 11.79 -8.27
N HIS A 45 -20.81 10.66 -7.85
CA HIS A 45 -20.07 9.56 -7.24
C HIS A 45 -20.13 8.34 -8.15
N CYS A 46 -19.01 7.64 -8.26
CA CYS A 46 -19.01 6.31 -8.86
C CYS A 46 -19.90 5.36 -8.05
N GLU A 47 -20.70 4.55 -8.72
CA GLU A 47 -21.61 3.59 -8.08
C GLU A 47 -20.87 2.42 -7.43
N LYS A 48 -19.70 2.05 -7.96
CA LYS A 48 -18.90 0.91 -7.48
C LYS A 48 -17.94 1.28 -6.34
N CYS A 49 -17.23 2.40 -6.45
CA CYS A 49 -16.21 2.79 -5.45
C CYS A 49 -16.55 4.06 -4.65
N ASN A 50 -17.69 4.71 -4.92
CA ASN A 50 -18.09 6.00 -4.33
C ASN A 50 -17.06 7.15 -4.48
N ALA A 51 -16.05 7.00 -5.32
CA ALA A 51 -15.12 8.07 -5.65
C ALA A 51 -15.88 9.25 -6.29
N VAL A 52 -15.51 10.48 -5.93
CA VAL A 52 -16.07 11.68 -6.57
C VAL A 52 -15.50 11.77 -7.98
N VAL A 53 -16.38 11.76 -8.97
CA VAL A 53 -16.04 11.82 -10.39
C VAL A 53 -16.89 12.89 -11.04
N THR A 54 -16.31 13.60 -12.01
CA THR A 54 -17.12 14.55 -12.80
C THR A 54 -17.91 13.78 -13.84
N PRO A 55 -19.09 14.28 -14.27
CA PRO A 55 -19.87 13.66 -15.33
C PRO A 55 -19.07 13.40 -16.62
N GLN A 56 -18.12 14.29 -16.94
CA GLN A 56 -17.30 14.20 -18.15
C GLN A 56 -16.24 13.08 -18.07
N SER A 57 -15.74 12.80 -16.87
CA SER A 57 -14.72 11.76 -16.63
C SER A 57 -15.30 10.41 -16.23
N TYR A 58 -16.63 10.28 -16.15
CA TYR A 58 -17.27 9.08 -15.60
C TYR A 58 -16.93 7.83 -16.40
N ASP A 59 -17.08 7.89 -17.73
CA ASP A 59 -16.83 6.73 -18.60
C ASP A 59 -15.35 6.33 -18.59
N GLU A 60 -14.44 7.31 -18.60
CA GLU A 60 -13.01 7.07 -18.47
C GLU A 60 -12.66 6.41 -17.13
N HIS A 61 -13.25 6.89 -16.04
CA HIS A 61 -13.11 6.27 -14.71
C HIS A 61 -13.61 4.82 -14.71
N MET A 62 -14.79 4.57 -15.27
CA MET A 62 -15.38 3.23 -15.32
C MET A 62 -14.48 2.26 -16.11
N LEU A 63 -13.89 2.72 -17.22
CA LEU A 63 -12.98 1.89 -18.01
C LEU A 63 -11.63 1.65 -17.30
N LYS A 64 -11.01 2.70 -16.75
CA LYS A 64 -9.65 2.59 -16.17
C LYS A 64 -9.62 1.96 -14.79
N VAL A 65 -10.65 2.18 -13.97
CA VAL A 65 -10.69 1.72 -12.57
C VAL A 65 -11.51 0.45 -12.42
N HIS A 66 -12.64 0.35 -13.13
CA HIS A 66 -13.55 -0.79 -13.05
C HIS A 66 -13.54 -1.68 -14.28
N GLY A 67 -12.74 -1.36 -15.29
CA GLY A 67 -12.60 -2.18 -16.48
C GLY A 67 -11.94 -3.53 -16.15
N PRO A 68 -12.27 -4.57 -16.93
CA PRO A 68 -11.69 -5.90 -16.75
C PRO A 68 -10.22 -5.89 -17.15
N VAL A 69 -9.37 -6.44 -16.29
CA VAL A 69 -7.94 -6.67 -16.53
C VAL A 69 -7.60 -8.10 -16.18
N THR A 70 -6.70 -8.69 -16.98
CA THR A 70 -6.21 -10.04 -16.76
C THR A 70 -4.86 -9.99 -16.04
N CYS A 71 -4.75 -10.70 -14.92
CA CYS A 71 -3.49 -10.86 -14.21
C CYS A 71 -2.59 -11.90 -14.90
N GLU A 72 -1.28 -11.85 -14.63
CA GLU A 72 -0.30 -12.84 -15.10
C GLU A 72 -0.62 -14.28 -14.68
N CYS A 73 -1.41 -14.46 -13.62
CA CYS A 73 -1.91 -15.76 -13.18
C CYS A 73 -3.10 -16.28 -14.02
N GLY A 74 -3.60 -15.50 -14.98
CA GLY A 74 -4.75 -15.82 -15.82
C GLY A 74 -6.11 -15.39 -15.27
N ALA A 75 -6.19 -14.87 -14.03
CA ALA A 75 -7.44 -14.40 -13.44
C ALA A 75 -7.85 -13.03 -14.00
N THR A 76 -9.13 -12.89 -14.38
CA THR A 76 -9.72 -11.61 -14.81
C THR A 76 -10.47 -10.95 -13.66
N MET A 77 -10.24 -9.65 -13.45
CA MET A 77 -10.90 -8.85 -12.39
C MET A 77 -10.95 -7.37 -12.75
N GLU A 78 -11.57 -6.54 -11.91
CA GLU A 78 -11.52 -5.09 -12.08
C GLU A 78 -10.11 -4.53 -11.82
N ALA A 79 -9.72 -3.52 -12.59
CA ALA A 79 -8.40 -2.87 -12.46
C ALA A 79 -8.09 -2.41 -11.03
N MET A 80 -9.08 -1.86 -10.32
CA MET A 80 -8.95 -1.44 -8.91
C MET A 80 -8.54 -2.58 -7.97
N ARG A 81 -8.94 -3.83 -8.26
CA ARG A 81 -8.64 -5.00 -7.43
C ARG A 81 -7.27 -5.62 -7.76
N LEU A 82 -6.69 -5.33 -8.92
CA LEU A 82 -5.47 -5.98 -9.42
C LEU A 82 -4.32 -5.89 -8.42
N GLU A 83 -4.09 -4.71 -7.82
CA GLU A 83 -2.99 -4.52 -6.87
C GLU A 83 -3.18 -5.29 -5.56
N ALA A 84 -4.41 -5.33 -5.03
CA ALA A 84 -4.74 -6.12 -3.86
C ALA A 84 -4.57 -7.62 -4.15
N HIS A 85 -5.02 -8.07 -5.32
CA HIS A 85 -4.84 -9.45 -5.77
C HIS A 85 -3.36 -9.81 -5.89
N LYS A 86 -2.54 -9.02 -6.61
CA LYS A 86 -1.10 -9.26 -6.77
C LYS A 86 -0.36 -9.37 -5.44
N ARG A 87 -0.79 -8.60 -4.44
CA ARG A 87 -0.16 -8.58 -3.11
C ARG A 87 -0.55 -9.79 -2.26
N ASN A 88 -1.83 -10.15 -2.24
CA ASN A 88 -2.38 -11.04 -1.22
C ASN A 88 -2.92 -12.37 -1.76
N GLU A 89 -3.52 -12.38 -2.94
CA GLU A 89 -4.31 -13.51 -3.45
C GLU A 89 -3.60 -14.24 -4.60
N CYS A 90 -2.76 -13.55 -5.36
CA CYS A 90 -2.18 -14.06 -6.59
C CYS A 90 -1.26 -15.27 -6.31
N PRO A 91 -1.49 -16.43 -6.93
CA PRO A 91 -0.62 -17.60 -6.77
C PRO A 91 0.78 -17.36 -7.34
N MET A 92 0.91 -16.42 -8.27
CA MET A 92 2.19 -16.02 -8.88
C MET A 92 2.95 -14.97 -8.04
N ARG A 93 2.39 -14.51 -6.91
CA ARG A 93 3.06 -13.53 -6.04
C ARG A 93 4.39 -14.06 -5.50
N ARG A 94 5.38 -13.17 -5.34
CA ARG A 94 6.68 -13.54 -4.77
C ARG A 94 6.68 -13.43 -3.25
N VAL A 95 7.14 -14.47 -2.58
CA VAL A 95 7.16 -14.58 -1.12
C VAL A 95 8.55 -15.01 -0.65
N LYS A 96 9.04 -14.40 0.43
CA LYS A 96 10.32 -14.78 1.04
C LYS A 96 10.20 -16.15 1.70
N CYS A 97 11.11 -17.06 1.36
CA CYS A 97 11.24 -18.33 2.08
C CYS A 97 11.75 -18.09 3.51
N LYS A 98 11.08 -18.65 4.52
CA LYS A 98 11.48 -18.50 5.93
C LYS A 98 12.84 -19.09 6.28
N TYR A 99 13.35 -20.02 5.47
CA TYR A 99 14.61 -20.72 5.73
C TYR A 99 15.81 -20.09 5.03
N CYS A 100 15.68 -19.66 3.77
CA CYS A 100 16.79 -19.09 3.00
C CYS A 100 16.63 -17.60 2.66
N GLY A 101 15.45 -17.01 2.90
CA GLY A 101 15.16 -15.61 2.60
C GLY A 101 14.94 -15.28 1.12
N ILE A 102 15.15 -16.24 0.20
CA ILE A 102 14.98 -16.04 -1.25
C ILE A 102 13.51 -15.82 -1.58
N LEU A 103 13.24 -14.92 -2.53
CA LEU A 103 11.91 -14.70 -3.09
C LEU A 103 11.54 -15.84 -4.05
N VAL A 104 10.48 -16.58 -3.72
CA VAL A 104 9.96 -17.71 -4.49
C VAL A 104 8.51 -17.43 -4.87
N VAL A 105 8.04 -17.97 -5.99
CA VAL A 105 6.63 -17.90 -6.39
C VAL A 105 5.78 -18.66 -5.35
N HIS A 106 4.66 -18.08 -4.93
CA HIS A 106 3.82 -18.66 -3.89
C HIS A 106 3.34 -20.08 -4.24
N LEU A 107 2.98 -20.31 -5.50
CA LEU A 107 2.61 -21.64 -6.00
C LEU A 107 3.68 -22.71 -5.74
N GLU A 108 4.96 -22.34 -5.84
CA GLU A 108 6.09 -23.25 -5.64
C GLU A 108 6.64 -23.23 -4.21
N LEU A 109 6.11 -22.36 -3.35
CA LEU A 109 6.67 -22.08 -2.03
C LEU A 109 6.69 -23.32 -1.14
N GLU A 110 5.63 -24.13 -1.16
CA GLU A 110 5.56 -25.35 -0.35
C GLU A 110 6.62 -26.38 -0.78
N ALA A 111 6.70 -26.65 -2.09
CA ALA A 111 7.71 -27.53 -2.66
C ALA A 111 9.12 -27.03 -2.35
N HIS A 112 9.36 -25.72 -2.48
CA HIS A 112 10.60 -25.09 -2.10
C HIS A 112 10.89 -25.25 -0.61
N MET A 113 9.93 -24.99 0.29
CA MET A 113 10.13 -25.10 1.74
C MET A 113 10.49 -26.52 2.16
N ARG A 114 9.89 -27.53 1.54
CA ARG A 114 10.20 -28.94 1.78
C ARG A 114 11.65 -29.26 1.44
N LEU A 115 12.12 -28.84 0.26
CA LEU A 115 13.49 -29.10 -0.22
C LEU A 115 14.52 -28.20 0.51
N CYS A 116 14.25 -26.91 0.59
CA CYS A 116 15.12 -25.91 1.22
C CYS A 116 15.28 -26.14 2.72
N GLY A 117 14.20 -26.50 3.43
CA GLY A 117 14.25 -26.81 4.86
C GLY A 117 14.93 -28.13 5.18
N GLY A 118 14.96 -29.07 4.23
CA GLY A 118 15.63 -30.36 4.35
C GLY A 118 17.14 -30.32 4.10
N LYS A 119 17.66 -29.29 3.41
CA LYS A 119 19.10 -29.13 3.16
C LYS A 119 19.85 -29.01 4.49
N SER A 120 20.86 -29.85 4.68
CA SER A 120 21.80 -29.74 5.79
C SER A 120 22.65 -28.49 5.62
N VAL A 121 22.86 -27.79 6.73
CA VAL A 121 23.76 -26.64 6.83
C VAL A 121 24.63 -26.82 8.08
N ALA A 122 25.92 -26.50 7.98
CA ALA A 122 26.81 -26.56 9.11
C ALA A 122 26.49 -25.43 10.11
N CYS A 123 26.38 -25.77 11.39
CA CYS A 123 26.33 -24.78 12.45
C CYS A 123 27.62 -23.95 12.45
N ARG A 124 27.50 -22.62 12.47
CA ARG A 124 28.68 -21.72 12.47
C ARG A 124 29.48 -21.74 13.78
N ILE A 125 28.96 -22.37 14.83
CA ILE A 125 29.57 -22.39 16.16
C ILE A 125 30.25 -23.74 16.43
N CYS A 126 29.53 -24.85 16.21
CA CYS A 126 30.05 -26.20 16.47
C CYS A 126 30.39 -27.01 15.20
N GLY A 127 30.09 -26.49 14.01
CA GLY A 127 30.35 -27.17 12.74
C GLY A 127 29.40 -28.33 12.40
N THR A 128 28.53 -28.76 13.33
CA THR A 128 27.62 -29.89 13.12
C THR A 128 26.64 -29.62 11.98
N GLU A 129 26.45 -30.61 11.11
CA GLU A 129 25.43 -30.54 10.06
C GLU A 129 24.03 -30.69 10.65
N VAL A 130 23.21 -29.66 10.48
CA VAL A 130 21.83 -29.61 10.97
C VAL A 130 20.91 -29.26 9.80
N PRO A 131 19.72 -29.89 9.66
CA PRO A 131 18.75 -29.47 8.66
C PRO A 131 18.41 -27.98 8.84
N ARG A 132 18.38 -27.21 7.75
CA ARG A 132 18.17 -25.75 7.82
C ARG A 132 16.93 -25.34 8.62
N ARG A 133 15.84 -26.12 8.53
CA ARG A 133 14.61 -25.88 9.33
C ARG A 133 14.77 -26.07 10.85
N LYS A 134 15.80 -26.79 11.28
CA LYS A 134 16.12 -27.10 12.69
C LYS A 134 17.29 -26.28 13.21
N LEU A 135 17.94 -25.45 12.38
CA LEU A 135 19.12 -24.69 12.78
C LEU A 135 18.81 -23.74 13.94
N ASP A 136 17.69 -23.02 13.88
CA ASP A 136 17.30 -22.09 14.95
C ASP A 136 17.05 -22.82 16.28
N ALA A 137 16.40 -23.99 16.23
CA ALA A 137 16.19 -24.83 17.40
C ALA A 137 17.52 -25.38 17.96
N HIS A 138 18.46 -25.74 17.09
CA HIS A 138 19.81 -26.16 17.49
C HIS A 138 20.57 -25.01 18.17
N LEU A 139 20.53 -23.80 17.61
CA LEU A 139 21.17 -22.62 18.21
C LEU A 139 20.60 -22.33 19.61
N ALA A 140 19.28 -22.44 19.78
CA ALA A 140 18.64 -22.22 21.07
C ALA A 140 18.97 -23.33 22.09
N ALA A 141 18.91 -24.61 21.69
CA ALA A 141 19.10 -25.74 22.60
C ALA A 141 20.58 -25.99 22.97
N VAL A 142 21.48 -25.87 21.98
CA VAL A 142 22.91 -26.22 22.15
C VAL A 142 23.75 -25.00 22.50
N HIS A 143 23.43 -23.83 21.93
CA HIS A 143 24.21 -22.61 22.10
C HIS A 143 23.52 -21.53 22.95
N ARG A 144 22.26 -21.75 23.37
CA ARG A 144 21.44 -20.74 24.08
C ARG A 144 21.30 -19.42 23.32
N ILE A 145 21.36 -19.47 21.98
CA ILE A 145 21.20 -18.30 21.11
C ILE A 145 19.80 -18.31 20.51
N ASN A 146 19.05 -17.23 20.69
CA ASN A 146 17.80 -17.01 19.97
C ASN A 146 18.06 -16.14 18.72
N PRO A 147 18.08 -16.72 17.51
CA PRO A 147 18.33 -15.97 16.29
C PRO A 147 17.28 -14.88 15.99
N SER A 148 16.08 -14.93 16.59
CA SER A 148 15.07 -13.87 16.48
C SER A 148 15.53 -12.54 17.09
N LEU A 149 16.46 -12.54 18.05
CA LEU A 149 17.04 -11.32 18.64
C LEU A 149 18.18 -10.73 17.80
N MET A 150 18.62 -11.43 16.74
CA MET A 150 19.70 -10.97 15.84
C MET A 150 19.18 -10.35 14.53
N GLN A 151 17.86 -10.32 14.30
CA GLN A 151 17.26 -9.86 13.03
C GLN A 151 17.03 -8.33 12.95
N GLU A 152 17.18 -7.58 14.05
CA GLU A 152 16.91 -6.14 14.09
C GLU A 152 17.96 -5.27 13.37
N SER A 153 19.07 -5.85 12.88
CA SER A 153 20.12 -5.11 12.17
C SER A 153 20.12 -5.26 10.64
N LYS A 154 19.03 -5.78 10.05
CA LYS A 154 18.97 -6.09 8.60
C LYS A 154 18.09 -5.16 7.75
N GLU A 155 17.63 -4.03 8.28
CA GLU A 155 16.94 -2.96 7.54
C GLU A 155 17.91 -1.97 6.85
N MET A 156 18.95 -2.46 6.16
CA MET A 156 19.88 -1.58 5.42
C MET A 156 20.04 -1.90 3.93
N TYR A 157 19.16 -2.72 3.35
CA TYR A 157 19.16 -2.90 1.89
C TYR A 157 17.72 -3.06 1.38
N ASP A 158 16.98 -1.95 1.37
CA ASP A 158 15.82 -1.77 0.51
C ASP A 158 16.27 -0.99 -0.75
N PRO A 159 16.27 -1.62 -1.95
CA PRO A 159 16.66 -0.94 -3.19
C PRO A 159 15.81 0.30 -3.51
N VAL A 160 14.59 0.42 -2.98
CA VAL A 160 13.72 1.59 -3.20
C VAL A 160 14.25 2.86 -2.51
N SER A 161 15.00 2.71 -1.41
CA SER A 161 15.53 3.84 -0.64
C SER A 161 16.75 4.50 -1.30
N LEU A 162 17.51 3.75 -2.10
CA LEU A 162 18.67 4.25 -2.85
C LEU A 162 18.27 5.17 -4.02
N ASP A 163 17.14 4.91 -4.65
CA ASP A 163 16.64 5.74 -5.75
C ASP A 163 16.10 7.08 -5.25
N ILE A 164 15.49 7.11 -4.06
CA ILE A 164 15.03 8.34 -3.40
C ILE A 164 16.24 9.19 -2.94
N ALA A 165 17.30 8.54 -2.42
CA ALA A 165 18.53 9.23 -2.02
C ALA A 165 19.29 9.83 -3.23
N ARG A 166 19.32 9.11 -4.36
CA ARG A 166 19.92 9.61 -5.61
C ARG A 166 19.10 10.76 -6.22
N ALA A 167 17.78 10.69 -6.17
CA ALA A 167 16.89 11.77 -6.63
C ALA A 167 17.07 13.05 -5.80
N LYS A 168 17.24 12.94 -4.48
CA LYS A 168 17.52 14.09 -3.59
C LYS A 168 18.92 14.70 -3.80
N ALA A 169 19.92 13.89 -4.14
CA ALA A 169 21.28 14.38 -4.39
C ALA A 169 21.38 15.18 -5.71
N ALA A 170 20.56 14.87 -6.71
CA ALA A 170 20.54 15.57 -7.99
C ALA A 170 19.92 16.99 -7.92
N SER A 171 19.20 17.32 -6.84
CA SER A 171 18.48 18.60 -6.69
C SER A 171 19.30 19.72 -6.02
N LEU A 172 20.57 19.49 -5.66
CA LEU A 172 21.39 20.43 -4.87
C LEU A 172 22.60 21.01 -5.62
N LEU A 173 22.64 20.88 -6.94
CA LEU A 173 23.64 21.56 -7.78
C LEU A 173 22.95 22.66 -8.60
N GLU A 174 22.64 23.77 -7.95
CA GLU A 174 22.33 25.03 -8.63
C GLU A 174 23.66 25.64 -9.14
N PRO A 175 23.81 25.93 -10.45
CA PRO A 175 24.96 26.69 -10.93
C PRO A 175 24.87 28.14 -10.46
N SER A 176 25.92 28.57 -9.76
CA SER A 176 26.17 29.94 -9.31
C SER A 176 25.98 30.97 -10.44
N VAL A 177 25.04 31.89 -10.22
CA VAL A 177 24.80 33.08 -11.04
C VAL A 177 26.04 33.97 -11.06
N VAL A 178 26.72 34.04 -12.21
CA VAL A 178 27.72 35.09 -12.49
C VAL A 178 26.95 36.32 -12.96
N LYS A 179 26.84 37.32 -12.08
CA LYS A 179 26.38 38.67 -12.44
C LYS A 179 27.42 39.33 -13.34
N ARG A 180 27.01 39.77 -14.52
CA ARG A 180 27.60 40.88 -15.28
C ARG A 180 26.50 41.87 -15.60
#